data_AF-A0A537ASW6-F1
#
_entry.id   AF-A0A537ASW6-F1
#
_cell.length_a   1.000
_cell.length_b   1.000
_cell.length_c   1.000
_cell.angle_alpha   90.00
_cell.angle_beta   90.00
_cell.angle_gamma   90.00
#
_symmetry.space_group_name_H-M   'P 1'
#
loop_
_entity.id
_entity.type
_entity.pdbx_description
1 polymer ?
#
loop_
_entity_poly.entity_id
_entity_poly.type
_entity_poly.pdbx_seq_one_letter_code
_entity_poly.pdbx_strand_id
1 'polypeptide(L)'
;MKHSAYVVVAISLALCGCVDKTSSGAAGVRNIEVKVEGGRIVVPEERVAVKADIGTIMWNLPEKSKYVFPRDGIVIDPGNFSPCAPTKEGKSFTCPKRGHRPGNYKYIVNVNDGTTALKPLPLPPLDPWVINDGPGV
;
A
#
# COMPACT_ATOMS: atom_id res chain seq x y z
N MET A 1 -33.30 33.38 63.32
CA MET A 1 -33.04 34.20 62.11
C MET A 1 -31.61 34.72 62.26
N LYS A 2 -30.61 34.45 61.43
CA LYS A 2 -30.50 34.23 59.98
C LYS A 2 -29.33 33.26 59.71
N HIS A 3 -29.49 32.34 58.76
CA HIS A 3 -28.38 31.57 58.18
C HIS A 3 -27.73 32.43 57.09
N SER A 4 -26.41 32.67 57.16
CA SER A 4 -25.65 33.22 56.03
C SER A 4 -24.83 32.09 55.41
N ALA A 5 -25.33 31.59 54.28
CA ALA A 5 -24.63 30.64 53.43
C ALA A 5 -23.60 31.40 52.57
N TYR A 6 -22.33 31.06 52.71
CA TYR A 6 -21.29 31.45 51.74
C TYR A 6 -21.24 30.36 50.67
N VAL A 7 -21.67 30.70 49.45
CA VAL A 7 -21.56 29.83 48.28
C VAL A 7 -20.17 30.00 47.69
N VAL A 8 -19.30 29.01 47.88
CA VAL A 8 -18.01 28.94 47.19
C VAL A 8 -18.25 28.23 45.86
N VAL A 9 -18.31 28.99 44.77
CA VAL A 9 -18.35 28.42 43.41
C VAL A 9 -16.92 28.06 43.02
N ALA A 10 -16.54 26.80 43.22
CA ALA A 10 -15.33 26.24 42.63
C ALA A 10 -15.59 25.91 41.16
N ILE A 11 -15.16 26.79 40.24
CA ILE A 11 -15.15 26.52 38.80
C ILE A 11 -13.98 25.59 38.52
N SER A 12 -14.24 24.29 38.54
CA SER A 12 -13.32 23.28 38.03
C SER A 12 -13.23 23.45 36.51
N LEU A 13 -12.25 24.23 36.04
CA LEU A 13 -11.78 24.18 34.66
C LEU A 13 -11.13 22.82 34.45
N ALA A 14 -11.96 21.81 34.17
CA ALA A 14 -11.50 20.60 33.53
C ALA A 14 -11.00 21.02 32.15
N LEU A 15 -9.70 21.28 32.04
CA LEU A 15 -8.97 21.20 30.78
C LEU A 15 -9.06 19.74 30.33
N CYS A 16 -10.22 19.33 29.82
CA CYS A 16 -10.32 18.28 28.83
C CYS A 16 -9.65 18.83 27.58
N GLY A 17 -8.32 18.96 27.64
CA GLY A 17 -7.51 18.84 26.47
C GLY A 17 -7.83 17.47 25.93
N CYS A 18 -8.70 17.42 24.93
CA CYS A 18 -8.55 16.43 23.90
C CYS A 18 -7.12 16.64 23.42
N VAL A 19 -6.20 15.83 23.94
CA VAL A 19 -5.10 15.36 23.12
C VAL A 19 -5.83 14.78 21.93
N ASP A 20 -5.96 15.60 20.88
CA ASP A 20 -6.00 15.07 19.54
C ASP A 20 -4.81 14.13 19.54
N LYS A 21 -5.11 12.83 19.65
CA LYS A 21 -4.21 11.81 19.16
C LYS A 21 -4.08 12.20 17.70
N THR A 22 -3.08 13.04 17.41
CA THR A 22 -2.41 13.02 16.13
C THR A 22 -2.07 11.57 15.98
N SER A 23 -2.92 10.88 15.22
CA SER A 23 -2.68 9.52 14.81
C SER A 23 -1.29 9.61 14.22
N SER A 24 -0.32 9.01 14.91
CA SER A 24 0.89 8.51 14.26
C SER A 24 0.39 7.43 13.32
N GLY A 25 -0.32 7.85 12.27
CA GLY A 25 -1.09 7.00 11.41
C GLY A 25 -0.09 6.10 10.72
N ALA A 26 -0.17 4.80 11.02
CA ALA A 26 0.60 3.83 10.28
C ALA A 26 0.34 4.10 8.79
N ALA A 27 1.41 4.29 8.02
CA ALA A 27 1.29 4.57 6.61
C ALA A 27 0.44 3.49 5.94
N GLY A 28 -0.52 3.90 5.12
CA GLY A 28 -1.49 3.00 4.50
C GLY A 28 -0.85 2.00 3.54
N VAL A 29 -1.62 0.97 3.19
CA VAL A 29 -1.24 -0.04 2.19
C VAL A 29 -2.13 0.12 0.97
N ARG A 30 -1.53 0.30 -0.22
CA ARG A 30 -2.25 0.23 -1.48
C ARG A 30 -2.28 -1.21 -1.98
N ASN A 31 -3.47 -1.78 -2.01
CA ASN A 31 -3.69 -3.13 -2.55
C ASN A 31 -3.98 -3.09 -4.04
N ILE A 32 -3.42 -4.04 -4.79
CA ILE A 32 -3.63 -4.24 -6.22
C ILE A 32 -4.00 -5.72 -6.42
N GLU A 33 -5.08 -5.97 -7.15
CA GLU A 33 -5.49 -7.32 -7.50
C GLU A 33 -4.73 -7.82 -8.75
N VAL A 34 -4.26 -9.06 -8.70
CA VAL A 34 -3.64 -9.78 -9.81
C VAL A 34 -4.41 -11.07 -10.04
N LYS A 35 -4.89 -11.32 -11.25
CA LYS A 35 -5.59 -12.55 -11.65
C LYS A 35 -4.81 -13.30 -12.71
N VAL A 36 -5.14 -14.58 -12.86
CA VAL A 36 -4.71 -15.37 -14.02
C VAL A 36 -5.95 -15.98 -14.66
N GLU A 37 -6.28 -15.51 -15.86
CA GLU A 37 -7.48 -15.91 -16.60
C GLU A 37 -7.05 -16.46 -17.96
N GLY A 38 -7.49 -17.67 -18.31
CA GLY A 38 -7.13 -18.30 -19.59
C GLY A 38 -5.61 -18.43 -19.81
N GLY A 39 -4.82 -18.55 -18.74
CA GLY A 39 -3.36 -18.61 -18.81
C GLY A 39 -2.65 -17.25 -18.98
N ARG A 40 -3.36 -16.13 -18.81
CA ARG A 40 -2.82 -14.77 -18.92
C ARG A 40 -2.94 -14.03 -17.59
N ILE A 41 -1.89 -13.28 -17.24
CA ILE A 41 -1.92 -12.40 -16.07
C ILE A 41 -2.81 -11.19 -16.40
N VAL A 42 -3.72 -10.86 -15.50
CA VAL A 42 -4.63 -9.71 -15.61
C VAL A 42 -4.48 -8.85 -14.36
N VAL A 43 -4.23 -7.56 -14.56
CA VAL A 43 -4.30 -6.54 -13.50
C VAL A 43 -5.45 -5.61 -13.87
N PRO A 44 -6.57 -5.59 -13.11
CA PRO A 44 -7.76 -4.81 -13.49
C PRO A 44 -7.52 -3.30 -13.49
N GLU A 45 -6.64 -2.83 -12.62
CA GLU A 45 -6.27 -1.43 -12.56
C GLU A 45 -5.25 -1.10 -13.63
N GLU A 46 -5.63 -0.24 -14.58
CA GLU A 46 -4.69 0.26 -15.58
C GLU A 46 -3.57 1.05 -14.89
N ARG A 47 -3.90 1.96 -13.96
CA ARG A 47 -2.93 2.83 -13.27
C ARG A 47 -3.10 2.78 -11.75
N VAL A 48 -1.99 2.63 -11.04
CA VAL A 48 -1.97 2.65 -9.57
C VAL A 48 -1.35 3.97 -9.10
N ALA A 49 -2.15 4.84 -8.50
CA ALA A 49 -1.67 6.06 -7.86
C ALA A 49 -1.30 5.80 -6.39
N VAL A 50 -0.15 6.31 -5.95
CA VAL A 50 0.37 6.10 -4.59
C VAL A 50 0.70 7.44 -3.96
N LYS A 51 -0.16 7.89 -3.04
CA LYS A 51 -0.08 9.18 -2.35
C LYS A 51 0.94 9.18 -1.20
N ALA A 52 1.15 10.33 -0.57
CA ALA A 52 2.14 10.51 0.51
C ALA A 52 1.84 9.69 1.78
N ASP A 53 0.56 9.43 2.06
CA ASP A 53 0.05 8.64 3.18
C ASP A 53 0.18 7.12 2.99
N ILE A 54 0.52 6.66 1.78
CA ILE A 54 0.73 5.24 1.48
C ILE A 54 2.20 4.88 1.66
N GLY A 55 2.47 3.93 2.57
CA GLY A 55 3.81 3.44 2.88
C GLY A 55 4.20 2.18 2.12
N THR A 56 3.23 1.41 1.65
CA THR A 56 3.47 0.11 0.99
C THR A 56 2.49 -0.12 -0.15
N ILE A 57 2.98 -0.74 -1.22
CA ILE A 57 2.16 -1.28 -2.30
C ILE A 57 2.18 -2.80 -2.17
N MET A 58 1.01 -3.43 -2.28
CA MET A 58 0.85 -4.87 -2.16
C MET A 58 0.02 -5.42 -3.32
N TRP A 59 0.60 -6.34 -4.09
CA TRP A 59 -0.09 -7.09 -5.12
C TRP A 59 -0.60 -8.39 -4.53
N ASN A 60 -1.84 -8.76 -4.85
CA ASN A 60 -2.51 -9.92 -4.27
C ASN A 60 -3.09 -10.83 -5.35
N LEU A 61 -2.77 -12.12 -5.27
CA LEU A 61 -3.48 -13.16 -5.98
C LEU A 61 -4.71 -13.58 -5.16
N PRO A 62 -5.78 -14.08 -5.80
CA PRO A 62 -6.89 -14.71 -5.08
C PRO A 62 -6.37 -15.83 -4.17
N GLU A 63 -6.89 -15.93 -2.94
CA GLU A 63 -6.44 -16.94 -1.96
C GLU A 63 -6.50 -18.37 -2.51
N LYS A 64 -7.56 -18.67 -3.27
CA LYS A 64 -7.80 -19.98 -3.89
C LYS A 64 -7.04 -20.20 -5.20
N SER A 65 -6.26 -19.24 -5.67
CA SER A 65 -5.44 -19.35 -6.87
C SER A 65 -4.37 -20.42 -6.68
N LYS A 66 -4.11 -21.25 -7.70
CA LYS A 66 -2.94 -22.16 -7.70
C LYS A 66 -1.61 -21.43 -7.90
N TYR A 67 -1.66 -20.15 -8.29
CA TYR A 67 -0.47 -19.37 -8.61
C TYR A 67 0.15 -18.73 -7.37
N VAL A 68 1.43 -18.38 -7.47
CA VAL A 68 2.21 -17.67 -6.46
C VAL A 68 3.16 -16.66 -7.13
N PHE A 69 3.55 -15.63 -6.38
CA PHE A 69 4.61 -14.71 -6.77
C PHE A 69 5.99 -15.33 -6.47
N PRO A 70 6.89 -15.43 -7.46
CA PRO A 70 8.29 -15.71 -7.22
C PRO A 70 9.01 -14.50 -6.61
N ARG A 71 10.31 -14.63 -6.34
CA ARG A 71 11.14 -13.54 -5.78
C ARG A 71 11.15 -12.27 -6.64
N ASP A 72 11.11 -12.44 -7.96
CA ASP A 72 11.01 -11.41 -8.98
C ASP A 72 9.56 -11.19 -9.44
N GLY A 73 8.59 -11.51 -8.57
CA GLY A 73 7.15 -11.43 -8.85
C GLY A 73 6.68 -10.05 -9.29
N ILE A 74 7.30 -8.98 -8.79
CA ILE A 74 7.09 -7.62 -9.28
C ILE A 74 8.46 -6.98 -9.52
N VAL A 75 8.64 -6.41 -10.72
CA VAL A 75 9.85 -5.67 -11.10
C VAL A 75 9.43 -4.26 -11.51
N ILE A 76 9.93 -3.23 -10.82
CA ILE A 76 9.55 -1.83 -11.07
C ILE A 76 10.75 -1.09 -11.71
N ASP A 77 10.49 -0.30 -12.75
CA ASP A 77 11.47 0.45 -13.53
C ASP A 77 10.98 1.90 -13.81
N PRO A 78 11.83 2.94 -13.66
CA PRO A 78 13.17 2.92 -13.05
C PRO A 78 13.13 2.91 -11.53
N GLY A 79 13.81 1.95 -10.90
CA GLY A 79 14.35 2.17 -9.56
C GLY A 79 13.92 1.22 -8.44
N ASN A 80 14.84 1.18 -7.47
CA ASN A 80 14.93 0.34 -6.27
C ASN A 80 13.72 0.43 -5.32
N PHE A 81 12.53 -0.05 -5.70
CA PHE A 81 11.56 -0.47 -4.68
C PHE A 81 12.20 -1.66 -3.97
N SER A 82 12.83 -1.39 -2.83
CA SER A 82 13.61 -2.39 -2.10
C SER A 82 13.51 -2.17 -0.60
N PRO A 83 13.24 -3.22 0.19
CA PRO A 83 13.07 -4.61 -0.26
C PRO A 83 11.66 -4.88 -0.79
N CYS A 84 11.55 -5.26 -2.07
CA CYS A 84 10.36 -5.89 -2.65
C CYS A 84 10.44 -7.40 -2.45
N ALA A 85 9.39 -8.04 -1.95
CA ALA A 85 9.41 -9.49 -1.72
C ALA A 85 8.00 -10.13 -1.71
N PRO A 86 7.89 -11.42 -2.07
CA PRO A 86 6.67 -12.18 -1.82
C PRO A 86 6.49 -12.43 -0.32
N THR A 87 5.24 -12.56 0.13
CA THR A 87 4.92 -13.09 1.46
C THR A 87 5.30 -14.58 1.54
N LYS A 88 5.34 -15.13 2.76
CA LYS A 88 5.77 -16.53 3.00
C LYS A 88 5.00 -17.56 2.16
N GLU A 89 3.75 -17.27 1.83
CA GLU A 89 2.87 -18.16 1.03
C GLU A 89 2.84 -17.78 -0.46
N GLY A 90 3.52 -16.70 -0.86
CA GLY A 90 3.57 -16.22 -2.23
C GLY A 90 2.24 -15.70 -2.79
N LYS A 91 1.20 -15.54 -1.97
CA LYS A 91 -0.10 -14.98 -2.39
C LYS A 91 -0.10 -13.47 -2.50
N SER A 92 0.81 -12.82 -1.79
CA SER A 92 0.99 -11.38 -1.87
C SER A 92 2.44 -11.06 -2.16
N PHE A 93 2.67 -9.91 -2.79
CA PHE A 93 4.00 -9.37 -3.03
C PHE A 93 4.00 -7.92 -2.55
N THR A 94 4.96 -7.56 -1.71
CA THR A 94 5.01 -6.26 -1.04
C THR A 94 6.21 -5.46 -1.50
N CYS A 95 5.99 -4.17 -1.74
CA CYS A 95 7.03 -3.20 -2.03
C CYS A 95 6.81 -1.95 -1.17
N PRO A 96 7.66 -1.70 -0.15
CA PRO A 96 7.63 -0.47 0.61
C PRO A 96 7.94 0.73 -0.28
N LYS A 97 7.19 1.83 -0.14
CA LYS A 97 7.38 3.11 -0.83
C LYS A 97 8.48 3.98 -0.19
N ARG A 98 9.44 3.38 0.51
CA ARG A 98 10.50 4.14 1.22
C ARG A 98 11.58 4.62 0.25
N GLY A 99 11.79 5.93 0.16
CA GLY A 99 12.89 6.52 -0.64
C GLY A 99 12.57 6.75 -2.12
N HIS A 100 11.30 6.66 -2.50
CA HIS A 100 10.85 6.83 -3.88
C HIS A 100 10.70 8.30 -4.24
N ARG A 101 11.30 8.69 -5.37
CA ARG A 101 11.09 10.02 -5.91
C ARG A 101 9.67 10.16 -6.45
N PRO A 102 9.09 11.37 -6.42
CA PRO A 102 7.96 11.71 -7.28
C PRO A 102 8.28 11.38 -8.74
N GLY A 103 7.33 10.79 -9.45
CA GLY A 103 7.54 10.34 -10.82
C GLY A 103 6.72 9.11 -11.14
N ASN A 104 6.89 8.62 -12.37
CA ASN A 104 6.13 7.52 -12.91
C ASN A 104 6.99 6.32 -13.24
N TYR A 105 6.47 5.16 -12.85
CA TYR A 105 7.19 3.91 -12.87
C TYR A 105 6.38 2.85 -13.61
N LYS A 106 7.03 2.16 -14.56
CA LYS A 106 6.50 0.96 -15.19
C LYS A 106 6.80 -0.23 -14.29
N TYR A 107 5.98 -1.27 -14.33
CA TYR A 107 6.28 -2.51 -13.62
C TYR A 107 5.84 -3.74 -14.40
N ILE A 108 6.52 -4.84 -14.12
CA ILE A 108 6.26 -6.17 -14.66
C ILE A 108 5.66 -7.02 -13.55
N VAL A 109 4.69 -7.86 -13.89
CA VAL A 109 4.10 -8.86 -13.00
C VAL A 109 4.48 -10.26 -13.48
N ASN A 110 5.13 -11.02 -12.61
CA ASN A 110 5.50 -12.42 -12.82
C ASN A 110 4.76 -13.28 -11.78
N VAL A 111 4.16 -14.38 -12.23
CA VAL A 111 3.53 -15.39 -11.36
C VAL A 111 3.91 -16.77 -11.86
N ASN A 112 3.85 -17.78 -11.01
CA ASN A 112 4.03 -19.18 -11.41
C ASN A 112 3.07 -20.10 -10.65
N ASP A 113 2.99 -21.37 -11.04
CA ASP A 113 2.10 -22.36 -10.42
C ASP A 113 2.71 -23.10 -9.21
N GLY A 114 3.84 -22.59 -8.69
CA GLY A 114 4.60 -23.19 -7.61
C GLY A 114 5.59 -24.29 -8.06
N THR A 115 5.60 -24.68 -9.34
CA THR A 115 6.44 -25.81 -9.81
C THR A 115 7.64 -25.39 -10.67
N THR A 116 7.57 -24.29 -11.41
CA THR A 116 8.72 -23.60 -12.06
C THR A 116 8.25 -22.23 -12.56
N ALA A 117 9.12 -21.21 -12.58
CA ALA A 117 8.80 -19.87 -13.08
C ALA A 117 8.20 -19.93 -14.49
N LEU A 118 6.98 -19.38 -14.66
CA LEU A 118 6.47 -19.11 -16.00
C LEU A 118 7.48 -18.16 -16.65
N LYS A 119 7.97 -18.50 -17.86
CA LYS A 119 8.74 -17.57 -18.68
C LYS A 119 8.04 -16.21 -18.60
N PRO A 120 8.76 -15.11 -18.27
CA PRO A 120 8.12 -13.81 -18.22
C PRO A 120 7.33 -13.65 -19.51
N LEU A 121 6.01 -13.41 -19.41
CA LEU A 121 5.25 -13.03 -20.58
C LEU A 121 5.89 -11.72 -21.05
N PRO A 122 6.51 -11.66 -22.24
CA PRO A 122 6.81 -10.37 -22.82
C PRO A 122 5.44 -9.78 -23.18
N LEU A 123 4.84 -9.04 -22.26
CA LEU A 123 3.68 -8.25 -22.62
C LEU A 123 4.17 -7.12 -23.52
N PRO A 124 3.54 -6.91 -24.69
CA PRO A 124 3.77 -5.70 -25.46
C PRO A 124 3.41 -4.48 -24.58
N PRO A 125 4.15 -3.37 -24.72
CA PRO A 125 3.96 -2.21 -23.86
C PRO A 125 2.52 -1.68 -23.94
N LEU A 126 1.89 -1.58 -22.77
CA LEU A 126 0.80 -0.64 -22.53
C LEU A 126 1.34 0.44 -21.58
N ASP A 127 0.83 1.67 -21.73
CA ASP A 127 1.32 2.89 -21.07
C ASP A 127 0.45 3.35 -19.88
N PRO A 128 0.50 2.66 -18.72
CA PRO A 128 0.01 3.23 -17.48
C PRO A 128 1.10 3.94 -16.68
N TRP A 129 0.68 4.95 -15.93
CA TRP A 129 1.52 5.82 -15.13
C TRP A 129 1.24 5.59 -13.64
N VAL A 130 2.27 5.38 -12.82
CA VAL A 130 2.17 5.50 -11.34
C VAL A 130 2.47 6.96 -10.98
N ILE A 131 1.47 7.77 -10.65
CA ILE A 131 1.75 9.16 -10.24
C ILE A 131 2.05 9.17 -8.73
N ASN A 132 3.28 9.56 -8.37
CA ASN A 132 3.68 9.88 -6.99
C ASN A 132 3.73 11.40 -6.84
N ASP A 133 2.68 12.00 -6.28
CA ASP A 133 2.49 13.46 -6.22
C ASP A 133 3.39 14.19 -5.19
N GLY A 134 4.23 13.48 -4.43
CA GLY A 134 4.99 14.11 -3.34
C GLY A 134 4.07 14.75 -2.28
N PRO A 135 4.62 15.43 -1.25
CA PRO A 135 3.81 16.31 -0.41
C PRO A 135 3.46 17.57 -1.23
N GLY A 136 2.17 17.89 -1.30
CA GLY A 136 1.69 19.11 -1.94
C GLY A 136 2.40 20.34 -1.38
N VAL A 137 2.80 21.24 -2.28
CA VAL A 137 3.15 22.62 -1.95
C VAL A 137 1.88 23.44 -1.73
#